data_AF-A0AA39QCA6-F1
#
_entry.id   AF-A0AA39QCA6-F1
#
_cell.length_a   1.000
_cell.length_b   1.000
_cell.length_c   1.000
_cell.angle_alpha   90.00
_cell.angle_beta   90.00
_cell.angle_gamma   90.00
#
_symmetry.space_group_name_H-M   'P 1'
#
loop_
_entity.id
_entity.type
_entity.pdbx_description
1 polymer ?
#
loop_
_entity_poly.entity_id
_entity_poly.type
_entity_poly.pdbx_seq_one_letter_code
_entity_poly.pdbx_strand_id
1 'polypeptide(L)'
;MYGKPDYPKITLSAHGETGHTELTIPVLKQQSYTGNEPVISSAPANTPCAELGINGVFERLNATLATSQSQESEVLRPGRKTTLHSILEPYVARNDDFGTMPYCTVEEEARKMWRNALMHDRIITTSIPPRRMWDLYTNRVVPSWVGYANNWGDFFVWGISHAWVDKKECMPMPKDTNLDLIRIEMLNLGAQYVWLDVLCLRQEGGKDEYLRLDEWKLDVPTIGWVYQNTRVGRPLHLTPDYFESDRCWFRRAWTLQEINSHTIIGGEAGDDIMDTEVRKVFDKQLAHLWELQKRKFVLELASEMQNRV
;
A
#
# COMPACT_ATOMS: atom_id res chain seq x y z
N MET A 1 15.50 17.21 18.18
CA MET A 1 14.16 16.93 17.65
C MET A 1 13.92 17.91 16.52
N TYR A 2 14.03 17.46 15.26
CA TYR A 2 13.55 18.27 14.14
C TYR A 2 12.02 18.26 14.21
N GLY A 3 11.39 19.43 14.30
CA GLY A 3 9.93 19.54 14.29
C GLY A 3 9.39 18.97 12.98
N LYS A 4 8.28 18.24 13.05
CA LYS A 4 7.56 17.81 11.85
C LYS A 4 7.19 19.07 11.04
N PRO A 5 7.39 19.09 9.71
CA PRO A 5 6.98 20.23 8.89
C PRO A 5 5.48 20.50 9.07
N ASP A 6 5.11 21.77 9.20
CA ASP A 6 3.71 22.19 9.33
C ASP A 6 3.13 22.43 7.93
N TYR A 7 2.55 21.38 7.35
CA TYR A 7 1.89 21.47 6.04
C TYR A 7 0.46 22.03 6.17
N PRO A 8 -0.10 22.63 5.11
CA PRO A 8 -1.47 23.10 5.10
C PRO A 8 -2.42 21.95 5.40
N LYS A 9 -3.43 22.26 6.23
CA LYS A 9 -4.51 21.33 6.51
C LYS A 9 -5.29 21.04 5.22
N ILE A 10 -5.39 19.77 4.84
CA ILE A 10 -6.17 19.30 3.71
C ILE A 10 -7.31 18.39 4.16
N THR A 11 -8.42 18.43 3.42
CA THR A 11 -9.53 17.49 3.55
C THR A 11 -9.72 16.75 2.24
N LEU A 12 -9.68 15.42 2.29
CA LEU A 12 -10.18 14.56 1.22
C LEU A 12 -11.57 14.07 1.62
N SER A 13 -12.54 14.15 0.72
CA SER A 13 -13.87 13.58 0.94
C SER A 13 -14.16 12.46 -0.04
N ALA A 14 -14.95 11.49 0.39
CA ALA A 14 -15.37 10.40 -0.48
C ALA A 14 -16.15 10.90 -1.71
N HIS A 15 -16.93 11.98 -1.57
CA HIS A 15 -17.61 12.59 -2.71
C HIS A 15 -16.63 13.18 -3.73
N GLY A 16 -15.58 13.87 -3.28
CA GLY A 16 -14.57 14.44 -4.17
C GLY A 16 -13.74 13.38 -4.89
N GLU A 17 -13.48 12.24 -4.26
CA GLU A 17 -12.67 11.17 -4.85
C GLU A 17 -13.49 10.17 -5.68
N THR A 18 -14.73 9.87 -5.27
CA THR A 18 -15.53 8.78 -5.88
C THR A 18 -16.84 9.23 -6.51
N GLY A 19 -17.28 10.46 -6.27
CA GLY A 19 -18.61 10.96 -6.64
C GLY A 19 -19.76 10.50 -5.72
N HIS A 20 -19.55 9.50 -4.85
CA HIS A 20 -20.57 9.00 -3.94
C HIS A 20 -20.78 9.91 -2.74
N THR A 21 -22.03 10.07 -2.28
CA THR A 21 -22.35 10.85 -1.09
C THR A 21 -21.86 10.16 0.18
N GLU A 22 -21.22 10.91 1.08
CA GLU A 22 -20.66 10.39 2.34
C GLU A 22 -21.68 9.64 3.20
N LEU A 23 -22.94 10.09 3.21
CA LEU A 23 -24.04 9.48 3.97
C LEU A 23 -24.38 8.04 3.53
N THR A 24 -23.95 7.63 2.34
CA THR A 24 -24.14 6.26 1.84
C THR A 24 -23.01 5.32 2.23
N ILE A 25 -21.94 5.85 2.85
CA ILE A 25 -20.75 5.09 3.23
C ILE A 25 -20.86 4.75 4.72
N PRO A 26 -21.05 3.46 5.06
CA PRO A 26 -21.28 3.05 6.46
C PRO A 26 -20.02 3.15 7.33
N VAL A 27 -18.84 3.05 6.71
CA VAL A 27 -17.55 3.14 7.41
C VAL A 27 -17.17 4.61 7.58
N LEU A 28 -17.27 5.13 8.80
CA LEU A 28 -17.02 6.56 9.09
C LEU A 28 -15.61 7.01 8.67
N LYS A 29 -14.60 6.16 8.89
CA LYS A 29 -13.22 6.44 8.48
C LYS A 29 -13.01 6.47 6.96
N GLN A 30 -13.98 6.05 6.15
CA GLN A 30 -13.95 6.14 4.69
C GLN A 30 -14.65 7.39 4.14
N GLN A 31 -15.41 8.12 4.97
CA GLN A 31 -16.20 9.28 4.50
C GLN A 31 -15.33 10.50 4.17
N SER A 32 -14.34 10.80 5.02
CA SER A 32 -13.39 11.87 4.77
C SER A 32 -12.11 11.68 5.58
N TYR A 33 -11.02 12.25 5.09
CA TYR A 33 -9.75 12.39 5.79
C TYR A 33 -9.48 13.88 5.98
N THR A 34 -8.97 14.27 7.14
CA THR A 34 -8.52 15.64 7.38
C THR A 34 -7.22 15.63 8.19
N GLY A 35 -6.18 16.25 7.65
CA GLY A 35 -4.86 16.28 8.30
C GLY A 35 -3.92 17.30 7.69
N ASN A 36 -2.72 17.41 8.28
CA ASN A 36 -1.65 18.29 7.82
C ASN A 36 -0.55 17.47 7.12
N GLU A 37 -0.92 16.40 6.42
CA GLU A 37 0.01 15.66 5.57
C GLU A 37 -0.12 16.19 4.14
N PRO A 38 0.95 16.15 3.33
CA PRO A 38 0.96 16.67 1.95
C PRO A 38 0.25 15.70 0.99
N VAL A 39 -1.00 15.37 1.30
CA VAL A 39 -1.87 14.51 0.50
C VAL A 39 -2.42 15.32 -0.68
N ILE A 40 -2.54 14.70 -1.85
CA ILE A 40 -3.06 15.30 -3.08
C ILE A 40 -4.35 14.57 -3.44
N SER A 41 -5.45 15.29 -3.69
CA SER A 41 -6.69 14.67 -4.19
C SER A 41 -6.48 14.07 -5.58
N SER A 42 -7.33 13.12 -5.99
CA SER A 42 -7.12 12.39 -7.24
C SER A 42 -7.17 13.30 -8.47
N ALA A 43 -8.04 14.30 -8.50
CA ALA A 43 -8.14 15.23 -9.64
C ALA A 43 -6.83 15.99 -9.95
N PRO A 44 -6.19 16.71 -9.01
CA PRO A 44 -4.89 17.33 -9.26
C PRO A 44 -3.76 16.31 -9.44
N ALA A 45 -3.79 15.15 -8.77
CA ALA A 45 -2.80 14.10 -8.96
C ALA A 45 -2.82 13.53 -10.38
N ASN A 46 -4.01 13.45 -11.00
CA ASN A 46 -4.24 12.96 -12.36
C ASN A 46 -4.03 14.05 -13.44
N THR A 47 -3.66 15.28 -13.07
CA THR A 47 -3.38 16.31 -14.08
C THR A 47 -2.06 15.98 -14.80
N PRO A 48 -2.04 15.88 -16.14
CA PRO A 48 -0.81 15.61 -16.87
C PRO A 48 0.22 16.73 -16.70
N CYS A 49 1.49 16.38 -16.49
CA CYS A 49 2.57 17.36 -16.31
C CYS A 49 2.77 18.24 -17.55
N ALA A 50 2.47 17.75 -18.76
CA ALA A 50 2.58 18.58 -19.97
C ALA A 50 1.52 19.69 -20.03
N GLU A 51 0.35 19.48 -19.42
CA GLU A 51 -0.70 20.52 -19.30
C GLU A 51 -0.24 21.65 -18.38
N LEU A 52 0.46 21.30 -17.30
CA LEU A 52 0.96 22.26 -16.31
C LEU A 52 2.23 22.98 -16.77
N GLY A 53 3.05 22.30 -17.58
CA GLY A 53 4.42 22.72 -17.85
C GLY A 53 5.31 22.69 -16.61
N ILE A 54 6.62 22.93 -16.79
CA ILE A 54 7.59 22.88 -15.68
C ILE A 54 7.21 23.88 -14.56
N ASN A 55 6.79 25.10 -14.94
CA ASN A 55 6.40 26.14 -13.99
C ASN A 55 5.16 25.72 -13.19
N GLY A 56 4.11 25.22 -13.84
CA GLY A 56 2.88 24.82 -13.16
C GLY A 56 3.08 23.60 -12.25
N VAL A 57 3.89 22.62 -12.66
CA VAL A 57 4.29 21.50 -11.79
C VAL A 57 5.02 22.03 -10.55
N PHE A 58 5.96 22.95 -10.76
CA PHE A 58 6.75 23.53 -9.69
C PHE A 58 5.92 24.32 -8.67
N GLU A 59 5.01 25.17 -9.15
CA GLU A 59 4.09 25.94 -8.31
C GLU A 59 3.19 25.02 -7.47
N ARG A 60 2.66 23.95 -8.09
CA ARG A 60 1.85 22.96 -7.37
C ARG A 60 2.66 22.22 -6.31
N LEU A 61 3.91 21.83 -6.61
CA LEU A 61 4.79 21.19 -5.62
C LEU A 61 5.02 22.08 -4.40
N ASN A 62 5.35 23.35 -4.65
CA ASN A 62 5.55 24.33 -3.59
C ASN A 62 4.28 24.52 -2.75
N ALA A 63 3.11 24.57 -3.39
CA ALA A 63 1.82 24.65 -2.70
C ALA A 63 1.54 23.41 -1.83
N THR A 64 1.76 22.19 -2.37
CA THR A 64 1.54 20.93 -1.65
C THR A 64 2.49 20.76 -0.46
N LEU A 65 3.77 21.12 -0.63
CA LEU A 65 4.80 20.94 0.39
C LEU A 65 4.97 22.16 1.31
N ALA A 66 4.18 23.21 1.12
CA ALA A 66 4.34 24.50 1.80
C ALA A 66 5.77 25.06 1.71
N THR A 67 6.39 24.94 0.54
CA THR A 67 7.73 25.44 0.28
C THR A 67 7.70 26.66 -0.64
N SER A 68 8.77 27.46 -0.60
CA SER A 68 8.98 28.62 -1.48
C SER A 68 10.26 28.45 -2.31
N GLN A 69 10.55 27.21 -2.71
CA GLN A 69 11.77 26.93 -3.49
C GLN A 69 11.69 27.65 -4.84
N SER A 70 12.85 27.87 -5.46
CA SER A 70 12.98 28.31 -6.85
C SER A 70 13.32 27.14 -7.77
N GLN A 71 13.10 27.27 -9.08
CA GLN A 71 13.47 26.23 -10.05
C GLN A 71 14.99 25.96 -10.11
N GLU A 72 15.77 26.98 -9.74
CA GLU A 72 17.23 26.94 -9.61
C GLU A 72 17.69 26.32 -8.29
N SER A 73 16.76 26.01 -7.38
CA SER A 73 17.09 25.37 -6.11
C SER A 73 17.78 24.04 -6.38
N GLU A 74 18.96 23.89 -5.79
CA GLU A 74 19.80 22.74 -5.97
C GLU A 74 19.34 21.62 -5.05
N VAL A 75 19.03 20.47 -5.65
CA VAL A 75 18.72 19.25 -4.90
C VAL A 75 19.99 18.43 -4.84
N LEU A 76 20.41 18.12 -3.61
CA LEU A 76 21.48 17.16 -3.38
C LEU A 76 20.96 15.77 -3.71
N ARG A 77 21.48 15.18 -4.79
CA ARG A 77 21.39 13.73 -5.03
C ARG A 77 22.69 13.06 -4.60
N PRO A 78 22.67 11.77 -4.23
CA PRO A 78 23.89 11.02 -4.00
C PRO A 78 24.83 11.14 -5.22
N GLY A 79 25.97 11.81 -5.03
CA GLY A 79 27.00 11.95 -6.06
C GLY A 79 26.75 12.99 -7.17
N ARG A 80 25.65 13.76 -7.17
CA ARG A 80 25.40 14.80 -8.19
C ARG A 80 24.57 15.98 -7.67
N LYS A 81 25.00 17.18 -8.05
CA LYS A 81 24.22 18.42 -7.89
C LYS A 81 23.31 18.57 -9.10
N THR A 82 22.01 18.69 -8.86
CA THR A 82 20.99 18.73 -9.91
C THR A 82 19.98 19.81 -9.56
N THR A 83 19.43 20.51 -10.56
CA THR A 83 18.36 21.51 -10.35
C THR A 83 17.00 20.84 -10.43
N LEU A 84 16.01 21.37 -9.71
CA LEU A 84 14.61 20.88 -9.81
C LEU A 84 14.10 20.90 -11.24
N HIS A 85 14.45 21.93 -12.01
CA HIS A 85 14.12 21.99 -13.44
C HIS A 85 14.53 20.72 -14.20
N SER A 86 15.80 20.32 -14.09
CA SER A 86 16.33 19.13 -14.78
C SER A 86 15.73 17.80 -14.27
N ILE A 87 15.13 17.81 -13.08
CA ILE A 87 14.41 16.67 -12.52
C ILE A 87 13.01 16.56 -13.14
N LEU A 88 12.33 17.69 -13.34
CA LEU A 88 10.94 17.74 -13.79
C LEU A 88 10.81 17.65 -15.31
N GLU A 89 11.79 18.13 -16.07
CA GLU A 89 11.79 18.14 -17.53
C GLU A 89 11.44 16.77 -18.15
N PRO A 90 12.01 15.63 -17.71
CA PRO A 90 11.62 14.32 -18.24
C PRO A 90 10.16 13.93 -17.98
N TYR A 91 9.57 14.37 -16.86
CA TYR A 91 8.19 14.04 -16.49
C TYR A 91 7.20 14.84 -17.33
N VAL A 92 7.50 16.12 -17.56
CA VAL A 92 6.75 16.96 -18.49
C VAL A 92 6.85 16.40 -19.92
N ALA A 93 8.05 16.01 -20.36
CA ALA A 93 8.28 15.49 -21.71
C ALA A 93 7.58 14.14 -21.96
N ARG A 94 7.53 13.25 -20.95
CA ARG A 94 6.78 11.98 -21.03
C ARG A 94 5.28 12.14 -20.83
N ASN A 95 4.84 13.34 -20.45
CA ASN A 95 3.46 13.62 -20.06
C ASN A 95 2.98 12.72 -18.91
N ASP A 96 3.84 12.51 -17.92
CA ASP A 96 3.49 11.79 -16.71
C ASP A 96 2.46 12.60 -15.89
N ASP A 97 1.58 11.96 -15.12
CA ASP A 97 0.66 12.67 -14.23
C ASP A 97 1.41 13.34 -13.07
N PHE A 98 0.88 14.45 -12.53
CA PHE A 98 1.48 15.18 -11.40
C PHE A 98 1.74 14.31 -10.16
N GLY A 99 0.87 13.35 -9.86
CA GLY A 99 1.04 12.40 -8.77
C GLY A 99 2.25 11.47 -8.96
N THR A 100 2.79 11.38 -10.18
CA THR A 100 4.02 10.65 -10.50
C THR A 100 5.22 11.50 -10.09
N MET A 101 5.40 11.64 -8.77
CA MET A 101 6.46 12.46 -8.20
C MET A 101 7.84 11.97 -8.64
N PRO A 102 8.82 12.88 -8.80
CA PRO A 102 10.15 12.51 -9.26
C PRO A 102 10.96 11.86 -8.14
N TYR A 103 10.74 10.56 -7.92
CA TYR A 103 11.47 9.85 -6.89
C TYR A 103 12.93 9.62 -7.28
N CYS A 104 13.84 9.78 -6.30
CA CYS A 104 15.28 9.69 -6.49
C CYS A 104 15.78 8.30 -6.94
N THR A 105 16.92 8.33 -7.62
CA THR A 105 17.58 7.23 -8.36
C THR A 105 18.36 6.27 -7.45
N VAL A 106 17.69 5.61 -6.49
CA VAL A 106 18.22 4.43 -5.77
C VAL A 106 17.78 3.10 -6.41
N GLU A 107 17.37 3.19 -7.67
CA GLU A 107 16.86 2.08 -8.45
C GLU A 107 17.92 0.99 -8.67
N GLU A 108 19.17 1.36 -8.90
CA GLU A 108 20.24 0.39 -9.18
C GLU A 108 20.56 -0.47 -7.96
N GLU A 109 20.66 0.15 -6.77
CA GLU A 109 20.90 -0.54 -5.51
C GLU A 109 19.75 -1.49 -5.17
N ALA A 110 18.51 -1.03 -5.33
CA ALA A 110 17.33 -1.87 -5.12
C ALA A 110 17.28 -3.04 -6.12
N ARG A 111 17.58 -2.79 -7.40
CA ARG A 111 17.69 -3.85 -8.42
C ARG A 111 18.81 -4.84 -8.12
N LYS A 112 19.96 -4.39 -7.62
CA LYS A 112 21.05 -5.28 -7.19
C LYS A 112 20.61 -6.18 -6.04
N MET A 113 19.93 -5.63 -5.03
CA MET A 113 19.39 -6.42 -3.92
C MET A 113 18.44 -7.52 -4.40
N TRP A 114 17.49 -7.21 -5.28
CA TRP A 114 16.57 -8.23 -5.83
C TRP A 114 17.24 -9.26 -6.73
N ARG A 115 18.28 -8.88 -7.48
CA ARG A 115 19.05 -9.84 -8.30
C ARG A 115 19.83 -10.81 -7.42
N ASN A 116 20.41 -10.32 -6.33
CA ASN A 116 21.20 -11.12 -5.41
C ASN A 116 20.36 -11.96 -4.45
N ALA A 117 19.04 -11.76 -4.43
CA ALA A 117 18.09 -12.51 -3.62
C ALA A 117 17.94 -13.99 -4.03
N LEU A 118 18.21 -14.28 -5.30
CA LEU A 118 18.08 -15.60 -5.89
C LEU A 118 19.47 -16.13 -6.25
N MET A 119 19.82 -17.30 -5.71
CA MET A 119 21.04 -18.02 -6.08
C MET A 119 20.66 -19.44 -6.48
N HIS A 120 20.88 -19.80 -7.75
CA HIS A 120 20.49 -21.11 -8.31
C HIS A 120 19.02 -21.48 -8.01
N ASP A 121 18.09 -20.56 -8.30
CA ASP A 121 16.64 -20.69 -8.03
C ASP A 121 16.24 -20.88 -6.56
N ARG A 122 17.16 -20.59 -5.63
CA ARG A 122 16.86 -20.58 -4.19
C ARG A 122 16.87 -19.16 -3.67
N ILE A 123 15.83 -18.83 -2.90
CA ILE A 123 15.77 -17.57 -2.16
C ILE A 123 16.76 -17.65 -1.01
N ILE A 124 17.82 -16.84 -1.09
CA ILE A 124 18.88 -16.78 -0.06
C ILE A 124 18.63 -15.66 0.94
N THR A 125 17.71 -14.75 0.65
CA THR A 125 17.33 -13.64 1.54
C THR A 125 15.83 -13.50 1.54
N THR A 126 15.21 -13.59 2.71
CA THR A 126 13.75 -13.45 2.88
C THR A 126 13.34 -12.06 3.33
N SER A 127 14.30 -11.23 3.76
CA SER A 127 14.05 -9.83 4.16
C SER A 127 14.19 -8.91 2.95
N ILE A 128 13.27 -9.07 2.01
CA ILE A 128 13.28 -8.32 0.75
C ILE A 128 12.02 -7.49 0.71
N PRO A 129 12.15 -6.16 0.58
CA PRO A 129 10.98 -5.31 0.43
C PRO A 129 10.25 -5.61 -0.88
N PRO A 130 8.94 -5.32 -0.92
CA PRO A 130 8.16 -5.45 -2.14
C PRO A 130 8.75 -4.58 -3.23
N ARG A 131 8.54 -4.90 -4.51
CA ARG A 131 9.02 -4.06 -5.62
C ARG A 131 8.26 -2.75 -5.74
N ARG A 132 6.98 -2.79 -5.39
CA ARG A 132 5.99 -1.74 -5.59
C ARG A 132 5.11 -1.59 -4.36
N MET A 133 4.64 -0.38 -4.14
CA MET A 133 3.83 0.02 -3.00
C MET A 133 2.90 1.13 -3.44
N TRP A 134 1.77 1.23 -2.79
CA TRP A 134 0.83 2.31 -3.01
C TRP A 134 1.16 3.48 -2.07
N ASP A 135 1.56 4.60 -2.67
CA ASP A 135 1.69 5.88 -1.98
C ASP A 135 0.30 6.53 -1.89
N LEU A 136 -0.24 6.58 -0.67
CA LEU A 136 -1.55 7.14 -0.39
C LEU A 136 -1.57 8.66 -0.51
N TYR A 137 -0.42 9.35 -0.41
CA TYR A 137 -0.38 10.80 -0.51
C TYR A 137 -0.60 11.24 -1.95
N THR A 138 -0.01 10.52 -2.91
CA THR A 138 -0.12 10.81 -4.35
C THR A 138 -1.16 9.96 -5.08
N ASN A 139 -1.73 8.94 -4.43
CA ASN A 139 -2.59 7.92 -5.03
C ASN A 139 -1.92 7.20 -6.22
N ARG A 140 -0.67 6.77 -6.05
CA ARG A 140 0.11 6.09 -7.10
C ARG A 140 0.80 4.84 -6.60
N VAL A 141 0.89 3.84 -7.46
CA VAL A 141 1.77 2.69 -7.23
C VAL A 141 3.18 3.10 -7.63
N VAL A 142 4.08 3.12 -6.66
CA VAL A 142 5.45 3.60 -6.80
C VAL A 142 6.42 2.48 -6.47
N PRO A 143 7.64 2.53 -7.00
CA PRO A 143 8.66 1.58 -6.60
C PRO A 143 9.00 1.69 -5.11
N SER A 144 9.43 0.60 -4.47
CA SER A 144 9.67 0.65 -3.02
C SER A 144 10.87 1.47 -2.59
N TRP A 145 11.90 1.59 -3.43
CA TRP A 145 13.10 2.39 -3.15
C TRP A 145 12.81 3.87 -2.92
N VAL A 146 11.64 4.34 -3.37
CA VAL A 146 11.11 5.66 -3.06
C VAL A 146 11.04 5.91 -1.56
N GLY A 147 10.50 4.96 -0.80
CA GLY A 147 10.38 5.08 0.64
C GLY A 147 11.72 4.96 1.35
N TYR A 148 12.65 4.16 0.80
CA TYR A 148 14.01 4.03 1.31
C TYR A 148 14.84 5.30 1.17
N ALA A 149 14.68 6.05 0.07
CA ALA A 149 15.40 7.30 -0.16
C ALA A 149 15.09 8.36 0.92
N ASN A 150 13.88 8.31 1.48
CA ASN A 150 13.39 9.33 2.40
C ASN A 150 13.73 9.02 3.87
N ASN A 151 13.89 7.76 4.26
CA ASN A 151 14.23 7.33 5.62
C ASN A 151 15.05 6.02 5.58
N TRP A 152 16.38 6.14 5.60
CA TRP A 152 17.35 5.02 5.57
C TRP A 152 17.38 4.15 6.85
N GLY A 153 16.22 3.82 7.44
CA GLY A 153 16.15 2.99 8.64
C GLY A 153 14.74 2.71 9.17
N ASP A 154 13.78 3.60 8.91
CA ASP A 154 12.41 3.55 9.44
C ASP A 154 11.38 3.39 8.31
N PHE A 155 11.63 2.43 7.41
CA PHE A 155 10.77 2.21 6.27
C PHE A 155 9.53 1.38 6.65
N PHE A 156 8.40 2.06 6.90
CA PHE A 156 7.14 1.43 7.32
C PHE A 156 6.14 1.30 6.17
N VAL A 157 5.95 0.07 5.71
CA VAL A 157 4.84 -0.30 4.81
C VAL A 157 3.77 -1.01 5.59
N TRP A 158 2.52 -0.63 5.33
CA TRP A 158 1.35 -1.27 5.91
C TRP A 158 0.82 -2.30 4.93
N GLY A 159 0.76 -3.57 5.34
CA GLY A 159 0.16 -4.61 4.53
C GLY A 159 -1.36 -4.59 4.69
N ILE A 160 -2.12 -4.45 3.59
CA ILE A 160 -3.54 -4.78 3.60
C ILE A 160 -3.66 -6.28 3.34
N SER A 161 -4.29 -6.97 4.28
CA SER A 161 -4.65 -8.37 4.17
C SER A 161 -6.16 -8.43 3.98
N HIS A 162 -6.62 -9.24 3.03
CA HIS A 162 -8.04 -9.29 2.71
C HIS A 162 -8.43 -10.68 2.22
N ALA A 163 -9.74 -10.93 2.29
CA ALA A 163 -10.34 -12.17 1.85
C ALA A 163 -11.01 -12.06 0.46
N TRP A 164 -10.41 -11.34 -0.48
CA TRP A 164 -10.89 -11.32 -1.87
C TRP A 164 -10.71 -12.70 -2.47
N VAL A 165 -11.70 -13.26 -3.16
CA VAL A 165 -11.62 -14.46 -4.02
C VAL A 165 -12.45 -15.65 -3.52
N ASP A 166 -13.41 -16.01 -4.36
CA ASP A 166 -13.95 -17.35 -4.60
C ASP A 166 -13.13 -17.99 -5.75
N LYS A 167 -12.89 -19.31 -5.74
CA LYS A 167 -12.03 -20.05 -6.70
C LYS A 167 -12.32 -19.78 -8.19
N LYS A 168 -13.48 -19.20 -8.54
CA LYS A 168 -13.90 -18.87 -9.91
C LYS A 168 -13.63 -17.43 -10.35
N GLU A 169 -13.25 -16.53 -9.45
CA GLU A 169 -12.96 -15.14 -9.80
C GLU A 169 -11.44 -14.94 -9.77
N CYS A 170 -10.81 -14.96 -10.94
CA CYS A 170 -9.34 -14.82 -11.07
C CYS A 170 -8.79 -13.48 -10.52
N MET A 171 -9.66 -12.52 -10.23
CA MET A 171 -9.54 -11.26 -9.48
C MET A 171 -10.86 -10.50 -9.71
N PRO A 172 -11.48 -9.76 -8.75
CA PRO A 172 -10.91 -8.55 -8.15
C PRO A 172 -11.36 -8.32 -6.68
N MET A 173 -10.88 -7.29 -5.98
CA MET A 173 -11.77 -6.13 -5.77
C MET A 173 -13.25 -6.48 -5.58
N PRO A 174 -13.86 -6.70 -4.40
CA PRO A 174 -15.31 -6.87 -4.35
C PRO A 174 -15.98 -5.66 -4.95
N LYS A 175 -17.12 -5.92 -5.59
CA LYS A 175 -17.86 -4.91 -6.35
C LYS A 175 -18.32 -3.72 -5.49
N ASP A 176 -18.42 -3.93 -4.19
CA ASP A 176 -18.75 -2.96 -3.13
C ASP A 176 -17.50 -2.30 -2.51
N THR A 177 -16.33 -2.44 -3.15
CA THR A 177 -15.07 -1.88 -2.65
C THR A 177 -14.52 -0.87 -3.64
N ASN A 178 -14.12 0.29 -3.13
CA ASN A 178 -13.51 1.35 -3.91
C ASN A 178 -12.13 1.66 -3.30
N LEU A 179 -11.10 1.71 -4.14
CA LEU A 179 -9.73 1.99 -3.71
C LEU A 179 -9.64 3.36 -3.04
N ASP A 180 -10.34 4.37 -3.52
CA ASP A 180 -10.28 5.69 -2.92
C ASP A 180 -10.91 5.71 -1.51
N LEU A 181 -11.91 4.87 -1.25
CA LEU A 181 -12.45 4.69 0.11
C LEU A 181 -11.43 4.00 1.03
N ILE A 182 -10.78 2.95 0.54
CA ILE A 182 -9.68 2.28 1.27
C ILE A 182 -8.57 3.30 1.57
N ARG A 183 -8.20 4.11 0.58
CA ARG A 183 -7.18 5.16 0.73
C ARG A 183 -7.54 6.13 1.84
N ILE A 184 -8.76 6.67 1.86
CA ILE A 184 -9.23 7.60 2.89
C ILE A 184 -9.13 6.95 4.28
N GLU A 185 -9.58 5.70 4.42
CA GLU A 185 -9.48 4.97 5.68
C GLU A 185 -8.04 4.77 6.13
N MET A 186 -7.17 4.34 5.23
CA MET A 186 -5.76 4.10 5.54
C MET A 186 -5.03 5.40 5.91
N LEU A 187 -5.37 6.52 5.28
CA LEU A 187 -4.87 7.85 5.67
C LEU A 187 -5.35 8.24 7.08
N ASN A 188 -6.61 7.98 7.43
CA ASN A 188 -7.12 8.19 8.78
C ASN A 188 -6.46 7.29 9.83
N LEU A 189 -5.93 6.13 9.43
CA LEU A 189 -5.12 5.25 10.28
C LEU A 189 -3.64 5.69 10.35
N GLY A 190 -3.25 6.70 9.57
CA GLY A 190 -1.89 7.27 9.56
C GLY A 190 -0.91 6.59 8.60
N ALA A 191 -1.40 5.76 7.67
CA ALA A 191 -0.53 5.14 6.66
C ALA A 191 -0.17 6.14 5.55
N GLN A 192 1.09 6.13 5.12
CA GLN A 192 1.53 6.77 3.87
C GLN A 192 1.74 5.73 2.77
N TYR A 193 2.50 4.67 3.07
CA TYR A 193 2.79 3.60 2.13
C TYR A 193 2.06 2.33 2.52
N VAL A 194 1.32 1.80 1.56
CA VAL A 194 0.52 0.58 1.72
C VAL A 194 0.94 -0.45 0.68
N TRP A 195 0.94 -1.71 1.08
CA TRP A 195 1.03 -2.83 0.16
C TRP A 195 -0.34 -3.51 0.04
N LEU A 196 -0.81 -3.63 -1.20
CA LEU A 196 -2.04 -4.32 -1.55
C LEU A 196 -1.77 -5.13 -2.82
N ASP A 197 -2.04 -6.44 -2.79
CA ASP A 197 -1.69 -7.38 -3.85
C ASP A 197 -2.13 -6.96 -5.26
N VAL A 198 -3.40 -6.56 -5.43
CA VAL A 198 -4.00 -6.16 -6.71
C VAL A 198 -3.31 -4.94 -7.32
N LEU A 199 -2.70 -4.09 -6.48
CA LEU A 199 -1.96 -2.90 -6.90
C LEU A 199 -0.47 -3.16 -7.05
N CYS A 200 0.11 -3.89 -6.10
CA CYS A 200 1.56 -3.96 -5.91
C CYS A 200 2.19 -5.18 -6.60
N LEU A 201 1.43 -6.24 -6.87
CA LEU A 201 1.87 -7.34 -7.72
C LEU A 201 1.56 -7.04 -9.18
N ARG A 202 2.32 -7.66 -10.09
CA ARG A 202 2.04 -7.54 -11.52
C ARG A 202 0.81 -8.37 -11.84
N GLN A 203 -0.20 -7.75 -12.42
CA GLN A 203 -1.44 -8.41 -12.78
C GLN A 203 -1.41 -8.92 -14.22
N GLU A 204 -2.20 -9.95 -14.49
CA GLU A 204 -2.44 -10.49 -15.83
C GLU A 204 -3.06 -9.43 -16.75
N GLY A 205 -2.66 -9.40 -18.03
CA GLY A 205 -3.10 -8.40 -19.00
C GLY A 205 -2.56 -6.97 -18.77
N GLY A 206 -1.72 -6.77 -17.76
CA GLY A 206 -1.08 -5.49 -17.47
C GLY A 206 0.14 -5.18 -18.33
N LYS A 207 0.66 -3.96 -18.20
CA LYS A 207 1.93 -3.56 -18.83
C LYS A 207 3.07 -4.46 -18.36
N ASP A 208 3.96 -4.81 -19.28
CA ASP A 208 5.13 -5.68 -19.07
C ASP A 208 4.78 -7.05 -18.45
N GLU A 209 3.62 -7.62 -18.81
CA GLU A 209 3.17 -8.93 -18.32
C GLU A 209 4.24 -10.04 -18.47
N TYR A 210 5.10 -9.96 -19.48
CA TYR A 210 6.19 -10.90 -19.69
C TYR A 210 7.15 -11.02 -18.49
N LEU A 211 7.21 -10.00 -17.61
CA LEU A 211 8.00 -10.03 -16.37
C LEU A 211 7.28 -10.68 -15.19
N ARG A 212 5.96 -10.91 -15.28
CA ARG A 212 5.12 -11.33 -14.15
C ARG A 212 5.61 -12.61 -13.51
N LEU A 213 5.84 -13.65 -14.32
CA LEU A 213 6.28 -14.96 -13.82
C LEU A 213 7.63 -14.86 -13.10
N ASP A 214 8.57 -14.07 -13.62
CA ASP A 214 9.90 -13.92 -13.03
C ASP A 214 9.87 -13.05 -11.77
N GLU A 215 9.08 -11.98 -11.74
CA GLU A 215 8.86 -11.18 -10.52
C GLU A 215 8.20 -12.04 -9.44
N TRP A 216 7.16 -12.81 -9.78
CA TRP A 216 6.40 -13.63 -8.84
C TRP A 216 7.22 -14.76 -8.19
N LYS A 217 8.22 -15.32 -8.88
CA LYS A 217 9.13 -16.32 -8.28
C LYS A 217 9.81 -15.83 -7.00
N LEU A 218 10.05 -14.53 -6.90
CA LEU A 218 10.62 -13.91 -5.71
C LEU A 218 9.54 -13.24 -4.85
N ASP A 219 8.71 -12.40 -5.46
CA ASP A 219 7.82 -11.48 -4.74
C ASP A 219 6.73 -12.23 -3.97
N VAL A 220 6.18 -13.32 -4.52
CA VAL A 220 5.15 -14.10 -3.84
C VAL A 220 5.76 -14.79 -2.61
N PRO A 221 6.83 -15.61 -2.71
CA PRO A 221 7.39 -16.25 -1.51
C PRO A 221 7.95 -15.31 -0.44
N THR A 222 8.35 -14.08 -0.78
CA THR A 222 8.90 -13.10 0.19
C THR A 222 7.89 -12.07 0.68
N ILE A 223 6.63 -12.16 0.24
CA ILE A 223 5.58 -11.18 0.57
C ILE A 223 5.35 -11.02 2.07
N GLY A 224 5.54 -12.06 2.88
CA GLY A 224 5.40 -12.02 4.33
C GLY A 224 6.20 -10.89 5.00
N TRP A 225 7.23 -10.36 4.34
CA TRP A 225 7.96 -9.18 4.78
C TRP A 225 7.05 -7.96 5.01
N VAL A 226 6.07 -7.69 4.12
CA VAL A 226 5.19 -6.52 4.23
C VAL A 226 4.25 -6.60 5.44
N TYR A 227 3.99 -7.81 5.93
CA TYR A 227 3.10 -8.07 7.04
C TYR A 227 3.81 -8.11 8.39
N GLN A 228 5.13 -7.91 8.45
CA GLN A 228 5.87 -7.90 9.72
C GLN A 228 5.50 -6.71 10.60
N ASN A 229 5.17 -5.55 10.02
CA ASN A 229 4.99 -4.29 10.75
C ASN A 229 3.55 -4.04 11.18
N THR A 230 2.69 -3.65 10.25
CA THR A 230 1.30 -3.31 10.53
C THR A 230 0.41 -3.87 9.45
N ARG A 231 -0.68 -4.48 9.90
CA ARG A 231 -1.68 -5.05 9.04
C ARG A 231 -3.00 -4.33 9.20
N VAL A 232 -3.67 -4.07 8.09
CA VAL A 232 -5.10 -3.76 8.11
C VAL A 232 -5.84 -4.93 7.47
N GLY A 233 -6.58 -5.68 8.29
CA GLY A 233 -7.52 -6.69 7.81
C GLY A 233 -8.87 -6.04 7.60
N ARG A 234 -9.52 -6.22 6.44
CA ARG A 234 -10.88 -5.70 6.20
C ARG A 234 -11.92 -6.79 6.48
N PRO A 235 -12.65 -6.81 7.60
CA PRO A 235 -13.88 -7.56 7.71
C PRO A 235 -14.98 -6.67 7.14
N LEU A 236 -15.41 -6.99 5.93
CA LEU A 236 -16.77 -6.67 5.55
C LEU A 236 -17.67 -7.50 6.46
N HIS A 237 -18.32 -6.87 7.44
CA HIS A 237 -19.45 -7.40 8.20
C HIS A 237 -19.38 -8.91 8.47
N LEU A 238 -18.63 -9.32 9.51
CA LEU A 238 -18.50 -10.74 9.83
C LEU A 238 -19.81 -11.24 10.43
N THR A 239 -20.50 -12.07 9.69
CA THR A 239 -21.66 -12.82 10.16
C THR A 239 -21.21 -14.20 10.66
N PRO A 240 -22.01 -14.92 11.47
CA PRO A 240 -21.64 -16.26 11.94
C PRO A 240 -21.29 -17.25 10.82
N ASP A 241 -21.95 -17.15 9.67
CA ASP A 241 -21.70 -17.98 8.48
C ASP A 241 -20.38 -17.65 7.75
N TYR A 242 -19.76 -16.49 8.05
CA TYR A 242 -18.44 -16.14 7.50
C TYR A 242 -17.39 -17.22 7.78
N PHE A 243 -17.35 -17.78 8.98
CA PHE A 243 -16.34 -18.78 9.36
C PHE A 243 -16.50 -20.11 8.61
N GLU A 244 -17.71 -20.37 8.10
CA GLU A 244 -18.02 -21.53 7.28
C GLU A 244 -17.81 -21.30 5.79
N SER A 245 -17.74 -20.03 5.37
CA SER A 245 -17.50 -19.65 3.98
C SER A 245 -16.09 -20.04 3.52
N ASP A 246 -15.96 -20.43 2.26
CA ASP A 246 -14.65 -20.55 1.59
C ASP A 246 -13.94 -19.19 1.47
N ARG A 247 -14.68 -18.09 1.65
CA ARG A 247 -14.14 -16.73 1.75
C ARG A 247 -13.61 -16.40 3.14
N CYS A 248 -13.70 -17.33 4.10
CA CYS A 248 -13.15 -17.13 5.43
C CYS A 248 -11.64 -16.91 5.34
N TRP A 249 -11.16 -15.77 5.84
CA TRP A 249 -9.75 -15.43 5.85
C TRP A 249 -8.92 -16.50 6.57
N PHE A 250 -9.40 -17.06 7.69
CA PHE A 250 -8.68 -18.10 8.43
C PHE A 250 -8.46 -19.40 7.63
N ARG A 251 -9.27 -19.66 6.60
CA ARG A 251 -9.18 -20.88 5.77
C ARG A 251 -8.15 -20.78 4.65
N ARG A 252 -7.47 -19.64 4.48
CA ARG A 252 -6.50 -19.44 3.40
C ARG A 252 -5.10 -19.84 3.82
N ALA A 253 -4.37 -20.48 2.91
CA ALA A 253 -2.97 -20.81 3.13
C ALA A 253 -2.12 -19.56 3.41
N TRP A 254 -2.49 -18.42 2.80
CA TRP A 254 -1.73 -17.17 2.90
C TRP A 254 -1.92 -16.36 4.16
N THR A 255 -2.99 -16.62 4.89
CA THR A 255 -3.26 -16.03 6.19
C THR A 255 -2.09 -16.22 7.15
N LEU A 256 -1.41 -17.36 7.11
CA LEU A 256 -0.24 -17.63 7.98
C LEU A 256 0.97 -16.74 7.68
N GLN A 257 1.12 -16.24 6.45
CA GLN A 257 2.14 -15.26 6.10
C GLN A 257 1.72 -13.83 6.42
N GLU A 258 0.41 -13.58 6.46
CA GLU A 258 -0.18 -12.26 6.69
C GLU A 258 -0.37 -11.96 8.18
N ILE A 259 -0.19 -12.92 9.07
CA ILE A 259 -0.45 -12.75 10.50
C ILE A 259 0.69 -12.01 11.21
N ASN A 260 0.32 -11.01 12.02
CA ASN A 260 1.24 -10.34 12.94
C ASN A 260 0.50 -9.85 14.21
N SER A 261 1.26 -9.50 15.25
CA SER A 261 0.74 -9.04 16.55
C SER A 261 0.15 -7.62 16.58
N HIS A 262 0.34 -6.84 15.52
CA HIS A 262 -0.08 -5.43 15.38
C HIS A 262 -1.16 -5.28 14.29
N THR A 263 -2.15 -6.17 14.33
CA THR A 263 -3.27 -6.13 13.39
C THR A 263 -4.28 -5.06 13.78
N ILE A 264 -4.60 -4.20 12.82
CA ILE A 264 -5.75 -3.29 12.85
C ILE A 264 -6.85 -3.89 11.99
N ILE A 265 -8.08 -3.72 12.43
CA ILE A 265 -9.28 -4.13 11.69
C ILE A 265 -9.83 -2.86 11.02
N GLY A 266 -9.94 -2.89 9.68
CA GLY A 266 -10.49 -1.79 8.87
C GLY A 266 -11.85 -2.16 8.28
N GLY A 267 -12.63 -1.19 7.83
CA GLY A 267 -13.98 -1.39 7.31
C GLY A 267 -15.07 -1.53 8.38
N GLU A 268 -14.77 -1.20 9.64
CA GLU A 268 -15.75 -1.25 10.73
C GLU A 268 -16.73 -0.06 10.61
N ALA A 269 -18.01 -0.37 10.39
CA ALA A 269 -19.08 0.63 10.36
C ALA A 269 -19.48 1.02 11.80
N GLY A 270 -19.86 2.28 12.00
CA GLY A 270 -20.15 2.81 13.34
C GLY A 270 -21.34 2.15 14.06
N ASP A 271 -22.29 1.58 13.29
CA ASP A 271 -23.48 0.91 13.82
C ASP A 271 -23.39 -0.63 13.76
N ASP A 272 -22.37 -1.19 13.09
CA ASP A 272 -22.07 -2.63 13.12
C ASP A 272 -21.19 -2.92 14.33
N ILE A 273 -21.82 -2.97 15.50
CA ILE A 273 -21.24 -3.74 16.60
C ILE A 273 -21.28 -5.19 16.13
N MET A 274 -20.19 -5.62 15.49
CA MET A 274 -19.81 -7.01 15.31
C MET A 274 -20.41 -7.84 16.46
N ASP A 275 -21.28 -8.79 16.12
CA ASP A 275 -21.93 -9.64 17.10
C ASP A 275 -20.85 -10.16 18.07
N THR A 276 -21.11 -10.00 19.38
CA THR A 276 -20.08 -10.23 20.41
C THR A 276 -19.59 -11.68 20.36
N GLU A 277 -20.44 -12.63 19.96
CA GLU A 277 -20.09 -14.03 19.77
C GLU A 277 -19.23 -14.20 18.51
N VAL A 278 -19.56 -13.54 17.41
CA VAL A 278 -18.74 -13.54 16.19
C VAL A 278 -17.34 -12.96 16.46
N ARG A 279 -17.27 -11.87 17.24
CA ARG A 279 -15.99 -11.27 17.62
C ARG A 279 -15.14 -12.21 18.47
N LYS A 280 -15.74 -12.89 19.45
CA LYS A 280 -15.06 -13.91 20.27
C LYS A 280 -14.49 -15.04 19.41
N VAL A 281 -15.25 -15.51 18.41
CA VAL A 281 -14.76 -16.56 17.49
C VAL A 281 -13.59 -16.05 16.66
N PHE A 282 -13.68 -14.83 16.13
CA PHE A 282 -12.61 -14.20 15.37
C PHE A 282 -11.32 -14.07 16.20
N ASP A 283 -11.42 -13.47 17.39
CA ASP A 283 -10.28 -13.24 18.29
C ASP A 283 -9.65 -14.57 18.74
N LYS A 284 -10.47 -15.61 18.98
CA LYS A 284 -9.98 -16.96 19.31
C LYS A 284 -9.19 -17.58 18.16
N GLN A 285 -9.69 -17.50 16.93
CA GLN A 285 -8.97 -18.04 15.76
C GLN A 285 -7.69 -17.25 15.49
N LEU A 286 -7.72 -15.93 15.63
CA LEU A 286 -6.55 -15.07 15.48
C LEU A 286 -5.47 -15.40 16.51
N ALA A 287 -5.86 -15.56 17.78
CA ALA A 287 -4.95 -15.93 18.87
C ALA A 287 -4.32 -17.32 18.64
N HIS A 288 -5.09 -18.28 18.12
CA HIS A 288 -4.56 -19.61 17.79
C HIS A 288 -3.44 -19.55 16.74
N LEU A 289 -3.65 -18.78 15.67
CA LEU A 289 -2.65 -18.64 14.62
C LEU A 289 -1.42 -17.84 15.08
N TRP A 290 -1.60 -16.86 15.98
CA TRP A 290 -0.48 -16.20 16.65
C TRP A 290 0.39 -17.16 17.45
N GLU A 291 -0.22 -18.07 18.21
CA GLU A 291 0.52 -19.07 18.98
C GLU A 291 1.32 -20.02 18.08
N LEU A 292 0.76 -20.42 16.93
CA LEU A 292 1.49 -21.22 15.94
C LEU A 292 2.68 -20.46 15.35
N GLN A 293 2.51 -19.18 14.99
CA GLN A 293 3.57 -18.36 14.42
C GLN A 293 4.72 -18.10 15.42
N LYS A 294 4.40 -17.81 16.69
CA LYS A 294 5.39 -17.59 17.75
C LYS A 294 6.29 -18.79 17.98
N ARG A 295 5.73 -20.00 17.90
CA ARG A 295 6.46 -21.25 18.17
C ARG A 295 7.42 -21.64 17.05
N LYS A 296 7.37 -20.96 15.89
CA LYS A 296 8.25 -21.18 14.72
C LYS A 296 8.36 -22.66 14.27
N PHE A 297 7.35 -23.48 14.55
CA PHE A 297 7.33 -24.87 14.06
C PHE A 297 7.02 -24.86 12.57
N VAL A 298 8.06 -24.77 11.74
CA VAL A 298 7.97 -24.73 10.27
C VAL A 298 7.13 -25.89 9.72
N LEU A 299 7.18 -27.07 10.36
CA LEU A 299 6.41 -28.25 9.96
C LEU A 299 4.91 -28.14 10.31
N GLU A 300 4.55 -27.61 11.48
CA GLU A 300 3.16 -27.37 11.85
C GLU A 300 2.55 -26.27 10.97
N LEU A 301 3.32 -25.21 10.71
CA LEU A 301 2.91 -24.14 9.80
C LEU A 301 2.70 -24.67 8.37
N ALA A 302 3.62 -25.49 7.86
CA ALA A 302 3.49 -26.10 6.55
C ALA A 302 2.29 -27.06 6.46
N SER A 303 2.04 -27.84 7.52
CA SER A 303 0.86 -28.71 7.61
C SER A 303 -0.44 -27.91 7.60
N GLU A 304 -0.51 -26.81 8.35
CA GLU A 304 -1.67 -25.92 8.35
C GLU A 304 -1.88 -25.24 7.00
N MET A 305 -0.80 -24.84 6.31
CA MET A 305 -0.89 -24.30 4.96
C MET A 305 -1.39 -25.34 3.96
N GLN A 306 -0.90 -26.58 4.00
CA GLN A 306 -1.31 -27.66 3.10
C GLN A 306 -2.80 -27.98 3.20
N ASN A 307 -3.37 -27.91 4.40
CA ASN A 307 -4.80 -28.13 4.64
C ASN A 307 -5.71 -27.01 4.09
N ARG A 308 -5.13 -25.92 3.55
CA ARG A 308 -5.81 -24.67 3.17
C ARG A 308 -5.61 -24.28 1.69
N VAL A 309 -5.09 -25.18 0.86
CA VAL A 309 -4.89 -25.00 -0.60
C VAL A 309 -6.03 -25.66 -1.39
#